data_AF-A0A7S2D2V8-F1
#
_entry.id   AF-A0A7S2D2V8-F1
#
_cell.length_a   1.000
_cell.length_b   1.000
_cell.length_c   1.000
_cell.angle_alpha   90.00
_cell.angle_beta   90.00
_cell.angle_gamma   90.00
#
_symmetry.space_group_name_H-M   'P 1'
#
loop_
_entity.id
_entity.type
_entity.pdbx_description
1 polymer ?
#
loop_
_entity_poly.entity_id
_entity_poly.type
_entity_poly.pdbx_seq_one_letter_code
_entity_poly.pdbx_strand_id
1 'polypeptide(L)'
;NEFKEDIKNMMMTVAKSGGKGMCFLFSDTQIVKEGFLEDINNILNTGEVPNLFAPDELEQVISSMRAPAKAAGRPETRDGVWQYFVQVIRENLHIMLAFSPIGEGFRARCRQFPSIINCATID
;
A
#
# COMPACT_ATOMS: atom_id res chain seq x y z
N ASN A 1 -14.94 -1.11 -5.02
CA ASN A 1 -14.13 -2.35 -5.21
C ASN A 1 -13.70 -2.81 -3.83
N GLU A 2 -14.09 -4.02 -3.41
CA GLU A 2 -13.83 -4.56 -2.07
C GLU A 2 -12.35 -4.53 -1.69
N PHE A 3 -11.46 -4.97 -2.59
CA PHE A 3 -10.01 -4.96 -2.36
C PHE A 3 -9.41 -3.56 -2.14
N LYS A 4 -9.92 -2.52 -2.84
CA LYS A 4 -9.45 -1.15 -2.63
C LYS A 4 -9.88 -0.60 -1.27
N GLU A 5 -11.05 -0.99 -0.78
CA GLU A 5 -11.46 -0.65 0.58
C GLU A 5 -10.61 -1.39 1.61
N ASP A 6 -10.21 -2.64 1.36
CA ASP A 6 -9.27 -3.35 2.23
C ASP A 6 -7.90 -2.64 2.30
N ILE A 7 -7.34 -2.22 1.16
CA ILE A 7 -6.11 -1.44 1.12
C ILE A 7 -6.26 -0.14 1.92
N LYS A 8 -7.37 0.59 1.71
CA LYS A 8 -7.67 1.83 2.43
C LYS A 8 -7.70 1.58 3.95
N ASN A 9 -8.40 0.53 4.38
CA ASN A 9 -8.51 0.15 5.78
C ASN A 9 -7.16 -0.22 6.39
N MET A 10 -6.31 -0.95 5.66
CA MET A 10 -4.95 -1.29 6.10
C MET A 10 -4.08 -0.05 6.27
N MET A 11 -4.05 0.85 5.27
CA MET A 11 -3.29 2.10 5.34
C MET A 11 -3.76 2.96 6.52
N MET A 12 -5.07 3.10 6.70
CA MET A 12 -5.63 3.86 7.82
C MET A 12 -5.35 3.23 9.17
N THR A 13 -5.32 1.90 9.26
CA THR A 13 -4.99 1.19 10.50
C THR A 13 -3.53 1.41 10.88
N VAL A 14 -2.61 1.31 9.92
CA VAL A 14 -1.18 1.61 10.13
C VAL A 14 -1.00 3.05 10.63
N ALA A 15 -1.63 4.02 9.96
CA ALA A 15 -1.56 5.43 10.37
C ALA A 15 -2.12 5.67 11.78
N LYS A 16 -3.31 5.13 12.09
CA LYS A 16 -3.96 5.28 13.41
C LYS A 16 -3.19 4.58 14.53
N SER A 17 -2.47 3.52 14.22
CA SER A 17 -1.67 2.78 15.19
C SER A 17 -0.37 3.49 15.60
N GLY A 18 -0.06 4.64 14.97
CA GLY A 18 1.20 5.34 15.15
C GLY A 18 2.37 4.64 14.44
N GLY A 19 2.10 3.94 13.34
CA GLY A 19 3.12 3.18 12.62
C GLY A 19 3.49 1.86 13.31
N LYS A 20 2.54 1.16 13.93
CA LYS A 20 2.79 -0.25 14.28
C LYS A 20 2.81 -1.07 13.00
N GLY A 21 3.85 -1.89 12.85
CA GLY A 21 4.01 -2.78 11.71
C GLY A 21 2.78 -3.66 11.48
N MET A 22 2.32 -3.71 10.24
CA MET A 22 1.24 -4.55 9.74
C MET A 22 1.77 -5.37 8.56
N CYS A 23 1.43 -6.65 8.54
CA CYS A 23 1.71 -7.52 7.41
C CYS A 23 0.40 -7.92 6.72
N PHE A 24 0.36 -7.80 5.41
CA PHE A 24 -0.73 -8.28 4.56
C PHE A 24 -0.26 -9.49 3.76
N LEU A 25 -0.85 -10.65 4.01
CA LEU A 25 -0.61 -11.87 3.24
C LEU A 25 -1.62 -11.95 2.09
N PHE A 26 -1.11 -12.14 0.88
CA PHE A 26 -1.93 -12.26 -0.32
C PHE A 26 -1.51 -13.47 -1.15
N SER A 27 -2.43 -14.41 -1.29
CA SER A 27 -2.23 -15.68 -2.02
C SER A 27 -2.64 -15.56 -3.48
N ASP A 28 -2.01 -16.32 -4.38
CA ASP A 28 -2.41 -16.39 -5.79
C ASP A 28 -3.87 -16.83 -5.99
N THR A 29 -4.38 -17.68 -5.10
CA THR A 29 -5.78 -18.14 -5.06
C THR A 29 -6.78 -17.01 -4.82
N GLN A 30 -6.35 -15.89 -4.24
CA GLN A 30 -7.18 -14.70 -3.97
C GLN A 30 -7.17 -13.71 -5.15
N ILE A 31 -6.39 -13.97 -6.21
CA ILE A 31 -6.36 -13.14 -7.41
C ILE A 31 -7.60 -13.42 -8.26
N VAL A 32 -8.68 -12.68 -7.98
CA VAL A 32 -9.93 -12.75 -8.78
C VAL A 32 -9.82 -11.87 -10.04
N LYS A 33 -9.08 -10.76 -9.96
CA LYS A 33 -8.89 -9.79 -11.05
C LYS A 33 -7.44 -9.36 -11.12
N GLU A 34 -6.90 -9.20 -12.33
CA GLU A 34 -5.52 -8.75 -12.54
C GLU A 34 -5.24 -7.36 -11.92
N GLY A 35 -6.26 -6.49 -11.86
CA GLY A 35 -6.13 -5.17 -11.22
C GLY A 35 -5.71 -5.21 -9.75
N PHE A 36 -5.88 -6.34 -9.05
CA PHE A 36 -5.38 -6.47 -7.67
C PHE A 36 -3.85 -6.45 -7.63
N LEU A 37 -3.19 -7.08 -8.62
CA LEU A 37 -1.73 -7.05 -8.73
C LEU A 37 -1.22 -5.70 -9.19
N GLU A 38 -2.00 -4.95 -9.98
CA GLU A 38 -1.68 -3.57 -10.33
C GLU A 38 -1.69 -2.67 -9.08
N ASP A 39 -2.73 -2.76 -8.25
CA ASP A 39 -2.81 -2.03 -6.99
C ASP A 39 -1.67 -2.43 -6.03
N ILE A 40 -1.35 -3.73 -5.90
CA ILE A 40 -0.19 -4.21 -5.11
C ILE A 40 1.13 -3.67 -5.68
N ASN A 41 1.31 -3.70 -7.00
CA ASN A 41 2.49 -3.19 -7.66
C ASN A 41 2.69 -1.69 -7.38
N ASN A 42 1.61 -0.92 -7.34
CA ASN A 42 1.68 0.50 -6.97
C ASN A 42 2.12 0.68 -5.50
N ILE A 43 1.57 -0.10 -4.55
CA ILE A 43 2.00 -0.06 -3.15
C ILE A 43 3.49 -0.42 -3.02
N LEU A 44 3.95 -1.45 -3.71
CA LEU A 44 5.35 -1.89 -3.66
C LEU A 44 6.34 -0.88 -4.28
N ASN A 45 5.91 -0.11 -5.29
CA ASN A 45 6.77 0.89 -5.94
C ASN A 45 6.77 2.23 -5.21
N THR A 46 5.59 2.78 -4.93
CA THR A 46 5.42 4.16 -4.47
C THR A 46 4.90 4.26 -3.04
N GLY A 47 4.26 3.21 -2.52
CA GLY A 47 3.50 3.25 -1.27
C GLY A 47 2.11 3.85 -1.42
N GLU A 48 1.66 4.09 -2.65
CA GLU A 48 0.38 4.73 -2.97
C GLU A 48 -0.39 3.93 -4.01
N VAL A 49 -1.72 4.05 -4.01
CA VAL A 49 -2.58 3.53 -5.07
C VAL A 49 -3.33 4.71 -5.70
N PRO A 50 -3.26 4.90 -7.03
CA PRO A 50 -3.97 5.98 -7.71
C PRO A 50 -5.49 5.88 -7.51
N ASN A 51 -6.12 7.04 -7.26
CA ASN A 51 -7.57 7.17 -7.06
C ASN A 51 -8.13 6.23 -5.96
N LEU A 52 -7.33 5.94 -4.93
CA LEU A 52 -7.73 5.09 -3.81
C LEU A 52 -8.67 5.80 -2.83
N PHE A 53 -8.36 7.06 -2.51
CA PHE A 53 -9.16 7.91 -1.65
C PHE A 53 -9.97 8.89 -2.50
N ALA A 54 -11.26 9.04 -2.18
CA ALA A 54 -12.05 10.14 -2.71
C ALA A 54 -11.53 11.49 -2.15
N PRO A 55 -11.79 12.62 -2.83
CA PRO A 55 -11.26 13.92 -2.41
C PRO A 55 -11.60 14.30 -0.96
N ASP A 56 -12.81 13.97 -0.51
CA ASP A 56 -13.30 14.18 0.86
C ASP A 56 -12.60 13.25 1.86
N GLU A 57 -12.39 11.98 1.52
CA GLU A 57 -11.62 11.05 2.36
C GLU A 57 -10.17 11.51 2.50
N LEU A 58 -9.57 12.00 1.42
CA LEU A 58 -8.19 12.48 1.43
C LEU A 58 -8.02 13.71 2.34
N GLU A 59 -9.00 14.62 2.38
CA GLU A 59 -9.03 15.70 3.39
C GLU A 59 -9.07 15.16 4.82
N GLN A 60 -9.87 14.11 5.08
CA GLN A 60 -9.96 13.50 6.40
C GLN A 60 -8.63 12.86 6.81
N VAL A 61 -7.96 12.14 5.90
CA VAL A 61 -6.63 11.57 6.14
C VAL A 61 -5.64 12.68 6.49
N ILE A 62 -5.56 13.73 5.67
CA ILE A 62 -4.63 14.84 5.88
C ILE A 62 -4.90 15.54 7.22
N SER A 63 -6.17 15.81 7.53
CA SER A 63 -6.56 16.39 8.82
C SER A 63 -6.07 15.54 9.99
N SER A 64 -6.29 14.22 9.93
CA SER A 64 -5.85 13.28 10.96
C SER A 64 -4.33 13.18 11.11
N MET A 65 -3.59 13.41 10.02
CA MET A 65 -2.13 13.27 9.98
C MET A 65 -1.37 14.57 10.25
N ARG A 66 -2.04 15.74 10.32
CA ARG A 66 -1.38 17.04 10.60
C ARG A 66 -0.62 17.05 11.92
N ALA A 67 -1.25 16.61 13.01
CA ALA A 67 -0.60 16.60 14.33
C ALA A 67 0.60 15.62 14.39
N PRO A 68 0.48 14.36 13.93
CA PRO A 68 1.62 13.46 13.77
C PRO A 68 2.74 14.01 12.88
N ALA A 69 2.40 14.59 11.72
CA ALA A 69 3.37 15.17 10.79
C ALA A 69 4.13 16.34 11.43
N LYS A 70 3.43 17.22 12.15
CA LYS A 70 4.04 18.33 12.88
C LYS A 70 4.99 17.82 13.97
N ALA A 71 4.58 16.82 14.75
CA ALA A 71 5.44 16.20 15.76
C ALA A 71 6.70 15.56 15.15
N ALA A 72 6.60 15.04 13.93
CA ALA A 72 7.71 14.52 13.14
C ALA A 72 8.52 15.61 12.39
N GLY A 73 8.25 16.90 12.60
CA GLY A 73 8.98 18.01 11.99
C GLY A 73 8.71 18.19 10.49
N ARG A 74 7.60 17.65 9.97
CA ARG A 74 7.22 17.77 8.55
C ARG A 74 6.46 19.08 8.28
N PRO A 75 6.53 19.62 7.05
CA PRO A 75 5.77 20.82 6.68
C PRO A 75 4.25 20.63 6.83
N GLU A 76 3.57 21.60 7.44
CA GLU A 76 2.10 21.58 7.64
C GLU A 76 1.29 21.88 6.37
N THR A 77 1.97 21.96 5.21
CA THR A 77 1.35 22.01 3.88
C THR A 77 0.63 20.71 3.57
N ARG A 78 -0.42 20.77 2.75
CA ARG A 78 -1.17 19.59 2.31
C ARG A 78 -0.26 18.47 1.80
N ASP A 79 0.65 18.81 0.88
CA ASP A 79 1.54 17.85 0.24
C ASP A 79 2.56 17.27 1.23
N GLY A 80 3.10 18.10 2.13
CA GLY A 80 4.02 17.64 3.17
C GLY A 80 3.39 16.64 4.14
N VAL A 81 2.13 16.86 4.53
CA VAL A 81 1.38 15.92 5.40
C VAL A 81 1.04 14.65 4.65
N TRP A 82 0.66 14.74 3.37
CA TRP A 82 0.39 13.58 2.53
C TRP A 82 1.66 12.72 2.34
N GLN A 83 2.79 13.33 2.01
CA GLN A 83 4.07 12.62 1.91
C GLN A 83 4.47 11.94 3.21
N TYR A 84 4.20 12.58 4.36
CA TYR A 84 4.43 11.97 5.66
C TYR A 84 3.55 10.73 5.88
N PHE A 85 2.26 10.80 5.54
CA PHE A 85 1.36 9.65 5.61
C PHE A 85 1.89 8.48 4.76
N VAL A 86 2.26 8.75 3.51
CA VAL A 86 2.79 7.74 2.59
C VAL A 86 4.07 7.12 3.12
N GLN A 87 4.96 7.93 3.70
CA GLN A 87 6.17 7.43 4.36
C GLN A 87 5.83 6.47 5.51
N VAL A 88 4.90 6.84 6.38
CA VAL A 88 4.45 5.98 7.50
C VAL A 88 3.91 4.65 6.97
N ILE A 89 3.18 4.64 5.85
CA ILE A 89 2.70 3.40 5.24
C ILE A 89 3.87 2.57 4.71
N ARG A 90 4.81 3.17 3.98
CA ARG A 90 5.96 2.44 3.41
C ARG A 90 6.85 1.79 4.47
N GLU A 91 7.00 2.43 5.62
CA GLU A 91 7.85 1.93 6.69
C GLU A 91 7.17 0.82 7.50
N ASN A 92 5.84 0.74 7.52
CA ASN A 92 5.10 -0.08 8.46
C ASN A 92 4.07 -1.03 7.83
N LEU A 93 3.81 -0.94 6.53
CA LEU A 93 2.95 -1.89 5.81
C LEU A 93 3.83 -2.81 4.95
N HIS A 94 3.86 -4.08 5.32
CA HIS A 94 4.57 -5.13 4.59
C HIS A 94 3.59 -6.03 3.84
N ILE A 95 3.93 -6.39 2.61
CA ILE A 95 3.10 -7.28 1.78
C ILE A 95 3.88 -8.58 1.58
N MET A 96 3.25 -9.71 1.90
CA MET A 96 3.74 -11.06 1.62
C MET A 96 2.91 -11.66 0.49
N LEU A 97 3.58 -12.04 -0.61
CA LEU A 97 2.93 -12.66 -1.77
C LEU A 97 3.21 -14.16 -1.75
N ALA A 98 2.17 -14.97 -1.63
CA ALA A 98 2.25 -16.43 -1.64
C ALA A 98 1.79 -16.96 -3.00
N PHE A 99 2.73 -17.22 -3.90
CA PHE A 99 2.45 -17.71 -5.25
C PHE A 99 2.97 -19.13 -5.44
N SER A 100 2.18 -19.96 -6.11
CA SER A 100 2.65 -21.26 -6.55
C SER A 100 3.67 -21.09 -7.70
N PRO A 101 4.86 -21.71 -7.62
CA PRO A 101 5.81 -21.71 -8.73
C PRO A 101 5.37 -22.63 -9.88
N ILE A 102 4.31 -23.42 -9.67
CA ILE A 102 3.80 -24.39 -10.64
C ILE A 102 2.93 -23.68 -11.67
N GLY A 103 3.26 -23.89 -12.95
CA GLY A 103 2.52 -23.32 -14.08
C GLY A 103 3.08 -22.00 -14.59
N GLU A 104 2.40 -21.42 -15.59
CA GLU A 104 2.87 -20.18 -16.26
C GLU A 104 2.40 -18.89 -15.59
N GLY A 105 1.40 -18.97 -14.70
CA GLY A 105 0.76 -17.81 -14.09
C GLY A 105 1.71 -16.94 -13.27
N PHE A 106 2.58 -17.54 -12.45
CA PHE A 106 3.60 -16.81 -11.70
C PHE A 106 4.55 -16.06 -12.63
N ARG A 107 5.11 -16.74 -13.64
CA ARG A 107 6.06 -16.13 -14.59
C ARG A 107 5.41 -15.01 -15.40
N ALA A 108 4.16 -15.18 -15.82
CA ALA A 108 3.42 -14.16 -16.56
C ALA A 108 3.22 -12.90 -15.70
N ARG A 109 2.79 -13.06 -14.44
CA ARG A 109 2.58 -11.95 -13.50
C ARG A 109 3.89 -11.23 -13.16
N CYS A 110 4.98 -11.96 -12.96
CA CYS A 110 6.29 -11.36 -12.76
C CYS A 110 6.76 -10.48 -13.92
N ARG A 111 6.43 -10.86 -15.17
CA ARG A 111 6.74 -10.03 -16.36
C ARG A 111 5.84 -8.79 -16.45
N GLN A 112 4.57 -8.92 -16.07
CA GLN A 112 3.59 -7.85 -16.12
C GLN A 112 3.77 -6.84 -14.98
N PHE A 113 4.21 -7.30 -13.80
CA PHE A 113 4.37 -6.51 -12.58
C PHE A 113 5.77 -6.70 -11.98
N PRO A 114 6.79 -6.00 -12.52
CA PRO A 114 8.19 -6.21 -12.13
C PRO A 114 8.49 -5.93 -10.65
N SER A 115 7.68 -5.13 -9.95
CA SER A 115 7.91 -4.83 -8.52
C SER A 115 7.75 -6.05 -7.63
N ILE A 116 7.03 -7.09 -8.10
CA ILE A 116 6.92 -8.38 -7.40
C ILE A 116 8.31 -9.03 -7.26
N ILE A 117 9.24 -8.75 -8.17
CA ILE A 117 10.63 -9.24 -8.10
C ILE A 117 11.57 -8.16 -7.59
N ASN A 118 11.40 -6.91 -8.04
CA ASN A 118 12.36 -5.85 -7.79
C ASN A 118 12.25 -5.23 -6.37
N CYS A 119 11.07 -5.30 -5.77
CA CYS A 119 10.78 -4.68 -4.46
C CYS A 119 10.47 -5.71 -3.37
N ALA A 120 10.60 -7.01 -3.66
CA ALA A 120 10.38 -8.08 -2.71
C ALA A 120 11.55 -9.07 -2.72
N THR A 121 11.79 -9.71 -1.58
CA THR A 121 12.71 -10.85 -1.48
C THR A 121 11.94 -12.12 -1.77
N ILE A 122 12.49 -12.98 -2.62
CA ILE A 122 11.92 -14.31 -2.94
C ILE A 122 12.59 -15.33 -2.01
N ASP A 123 11.78 -16.06 -1.24
CA ASP A 123 12.17 -17.16 -0.36
C ASP A 123 11.40 -18.43 -0.76
#